data_AF-A0A1M5Z1N1-F1
#
_entry.id   AF-A0A1M5Z1N1-F1
#
_cell.length_a   1.000
_cell.length_b   1.000
_cell.length_c   1.000
_cell.angle_alpha   90.00
_cell.angle_beta   90.00
_cell.angle_gamma   90.00
#
_symmetry.space_group_name_H-M   'P 1'
#
loop_
_entity.id
_entity.type
_entity.pdbx_description
1 polymer ?
#
loop_
_entity_poly.entity_id
_entity_poly.type
_entity_poly.pdbx_seq_one_letter_code
_entity_poly.pdbx_strand_id
1 'polypeptide(L)'
;MKKRILCFIMLFYLIFALYTMVFSQNNYNKIDVSFKDIVLKGQGGIYNLHGETFYYNNKLYAPVSNVIKALGGEGILNKEENEITIRNYKDFPECNSLKGEVFAYGMIMSIDYQSRKLEIEQYLDDNSIELPSKLEVKKDVNIILERNDKKMNLDFADLKAGDRIGLILDKEKNVRAIILSK
;
A
#
# COMPACT_ATOMS: atom_id res chain seq x y z
N MET A 1 -0.73 70.21 36.23
CA MET A 1 -0.22 68.83 36.43
C MET A 1 -1.12 67.74 35.83
N LYS A 2 -2.44 67.76 36.04
CA LYS A 2 -3.37 66.72 35.54
C LYS A 2 -3.29 66.41 34.03
N LYS A 3 -3.20 67.43 33.16
CA LYS A 3 -3.05 67.23 31.70
C LYS A 3 -1.74 66.56 31.29
N ARG A 4 -0.63 66.86 31.99
CA ARG A 4 0.68 66.23 31.71
C ARG A 4 0.69 64.75 32.11
N ILE A 5 0.05 64.43 33.24
CA ILE A 5 -0.12 63.05 33.71
C ILE A 5 -0.99 62.24 32.76
N LEU A 6 -2.10 62.83 32.26
CA LEU A 6 -2.97 62.18 31.28
C LEU A 6 -2.22 61.87 29.96
N CYS A 7 -1.44 62.82 29.44
CA CYS A 7 -0.61 62.58 28.25
C CYS A 7 0.41 61.46 28.49
N PHE A 8 1.00 61.39 29.68
CA PHE A 8 1.97 60.35 30.02
C PHE A 8 1.33 58.96 30.07
N ILE A 9 0.13 58.86 30.65
CA ILE A 9 -0.65 57.61 30.68
C ILE A 9 -1.04 57.17 29.27
N MET A 10 -1.50 58.10 28.42
CA MET A 10 -1.80 57.78 27.01
C MET A 10 -0.57 57.31 26.25
N LEU A 11 0.59 57.97 26.44
CA LEU A 11 1.84 57.58 25.81
C LEU A 11 2.25 56.17 26.24
N PHE A 12 2.12 55.86 27.54
CA PHE A 12 2.43 54.55 28.07
C PHE A 12 1.51 53.47 27.51
N TYR A 13 0.21 53.76 27.37
CA TYR A 13 -0.75 52.87 26.72
C TYR A 13 -0.42 52.60 25.25
N LEU A 14 0.02 53.64 24.53
CA LEU A 14 0.41 53.53 23.12
C LEU A 14 1.65 52.63 22.96
N ILE A 15 2.66 52.82 23.81
CA ILE A 15 3.89 52.02 23.82
C ILE A 15 3.55 50.56 24.17
N PHE A 16 2.67 50.35 25.14
CA PHE A 16 2.24 49.00 25.54
C PHE A 16 1.46 48.28 24.43
N ALA A 17 0.60 49.01 23.71
CA ALA A 17 -0.14 48.48 22.55
C ALA A 17 0.78 48.13 21.37
N LEU A 18 1.87 48.88 21.16
CA LEU A 18 2.87 48.56 20.14
C LEU A 18 3.73 47.35 20.55
N TYR A 19 4.05 47.20 21.84
CA TYR A 19 4.81 46.07 22.36
C TYR A 19 4.06 44.74 22.19
N THR A 20 2.74 44.72 22.41
CA THR A 20 1.93 43.51 22.24
C THR A 20 1.80 43.08 20.78
N MET A 21 1.84 44.00 19.81
CA MET A 21 1.87 43.66 18.38
C MET A 21 3.14 42.91 17.98
N VAL A 22 4.30 43.28 18.55
CA VAL A 22 5.59 42.61 18.27
C VAL A 22 5.61 41.20 18.87
N PHE A 23 5.04 41.00 20.06
CA PHE A 23 4.92 39.68 20.68
C PHE A 23 3.88 38.77 20.02
N SER A 24 2.90 39.33 19.30
CA SER A 24 1.90 38.56 18.54
C SER A 24 2.41 38.08 17.18
N GLN A 25 3.55 38.58 16.71
CA GLN A 25 4.25 38.01 15.55
C GLN A 25 5.04 36.78 15.99
N ASN A 26 4.31 35.72 16.36
CA ASN A 26 4.88 34.38 16.29
C ASN A 26 5.50 34.21 14.89
N ASN A 27 6.65 33.54 14.82
CA ASN A 27 7.37 33.25 13.58
C ASN A 27 6.50 32.40 12.64
N TYR A 28 5.58 33.05 11.92
CA TYR A 28 4.85 32.43 10.83
C TYR A 28 5.85 32.28 9.69
N ASN A 29 6.47 31.12 9.60
CA ASN A 29 7.19 30.73 8.39
C ASN A 29 6.16 30.74 7.26
N LYS A 30 6.24 31.75 6.38
CA LYS A 30 5.44 31.78 5.17
C LYS A 30 5.88 30.62 4.29
N ILE A 31 5.01 29.63 4.13
CA ILE A 31 5.25 28.48 3.27
C ILE A 31 4.72 28.86 1.88
N ASP A 32 5.64 29.18 0.97
CA ASP A 32 5.28 29.33 -0.44
C ASP A 32 5.26 27.94 -1.08
N VAL A 33 4.08 27.56 -1.59
CA VAL A 33 3.82 26.23 -2.15
C VAL A 33 3.32 26.37 -3.58
N SER A 34 3.91 25.62 -4.50
CA SER A 34 3.42 25.54 -5.88
C SER A 34 2.78 24.18 -6.12
N PHE A 35 1.47 24.15 -6.35
CA PHE A 35 0.79 22.96 -6.83
C PHE A 35 1.14 22.74 -8.30
N LYS A 36 1.42 21.49 -8.65
CA LYS A 36 1.64 21.05 -10.04
C LYS A 36 1.00 19.70 -10.23
N ASP A 37 0.49 19.47 -11.42
CA ASP A 37 0.00 18.15 -11.80
C ASP A 37 1.17 17.27 -12.19
N ILE A 38 1.28 16.11 -11.54
CA ILE A 38 2.35 15.15 -11.77
C ILE A 38 1.74 13.79 -12.04
N VAL A 39 2.31 13.11 -13.03
CA VAL A 39 1.99 11.74 -13.36
C VAL A 39 3.08 10.84 -12.79
N LEU A 40 2.70 9.95 -11.88
CA LEU A 40 3.57 8.86 -11.44
C LEU A 40 3.44 7.70 -12.42
N LYS A 41 4.58 7.14 -12.82
CA LYS A 41 4.67 5.94 -13.64
C LYS A 41 5.60 4.95 -12.96
N GLY A 42 5.11 3.75 -12.71
CA GLY A 42 5.90 2.66 -12.14
C GLY A 42 5.35 1.30 -12.55
N GLN A 43 5.83 0.24 -11.88
CA GLN A 43 5.42 -1.14 -12.16
C GLN A 43 3.92 -1.37 -11.92
N GLY A 44 3.34 -0.69 -10.93
CA GLY A 44 1.91 -0.78 -10.62
C GLY A 44 1.00 0.01 -11.57
N GLY A 45 1.56 0.73 -12.54
CA GLY A 45 0.82 1.47 -13.56
C GLY A 45 1.08 2.98 -13.55
N ILE A 46 0.11 3.72 -14.10
CA ILE A 46 0.16 5.17 -14.26
C ILE A 46 -0.88 5.80 -13.34
N TYR A 47 -0.45 6.72 -12.49
CA TYR A 47 -1.29 7.42 -11.52
C TYR A 47 -1.15 8.92 -11.69
N ASN A 48 -2.27 9.59 -11.93
CA ASN A 48 -2.29 11.03 -12.10
C ASN A 48 -2.64 11.71 -10.77
N LEU A 49 -1.76 12.59 -10.29
CA LEU A 49 -1.84 13.24 -8.98
C LEU A 49 -2.40 14.67 -9.08
N HIS A 50 -3.45 14.85 -9.88
CA HIS A 50 -4.04 16.17 -10.13
C HIS A 50 -4.37 16.90 -8.82
N GLY A 51 -3.72 18.03 -8.59
CA GLY A 51 -3.90 18.85 -7.38
C GLY A 51 -3.44 18.21 -6.06
N GLU A 52 -2.91 16.98 -6.07
CA GLU A 52 -2.48 16.26 -4.86
C GLU A 52 -0.97 16.40 -4.59
N THR A 53 -0.22 17.00 -5.52
CA THR A 53 1.20 17.27 -5.32
C THR A 53 1.54 18.73 -5.25
N PHE A 54 2.59 19.01 -4.51
CA PHE A 54 3.11 20.34 -4.38
C PHE A 54 4.62 20.37 -4.21
N TYR A 55 5.21 21.48 -4.65
CA TYR A 55 6.60 21.80 -4.40
C TYR A 55 6.71 22.71 -3.19
N TYR A 56 7.58 22.33 -2.25
CA TYR A 56 7.99 23.16 -1.13
C TYR A 56 9.51 23.03 -0.95
N ASN A 57 10.22 24.16 -0.84
CA ASN A 57 11.69 24.21 -0.76
C ASN A 57 12.40 23.35 -1.83
N ASN A 58 11.94 23.45 -3.08
CA ASN A 58 12.44 22.69 -4.23
C ASN A 58 12.34 21.16 -4.09
N LYS A 59 11.52 20.66 -3.17
CA LYS A 59 11.20 19.24 -3.00
C LYS A 59 9.76 18.98 -3.41
N LEU A 60 9.56 17.88 -4.11
CA LEU A 60 8.23 17.39 -4.46
C LEU A 60 7.63 16.62 -3.29
N TYR A 61 6.42 17.00 -2.90
CA TYR A 61 5.59 16.28 -1.95
C TYR A 61 4.43 15.66 -2.70
N ALA A 62 4.24 14.36 -2.50
CA ALA A 62 3.17 13.58 -3.11
C ALA A 62 2.56 12.63 -2.06
N PRO A 63 1.29 12.22 -2.24
CA PRO A 63 0.67 11.27 -1.34
C PRO A 63 1.41 9.93 -1.38
N VAL A 64 1.93 9.50 -0.22
CA VAL A 64 2.66 8.25 -0.08
C VAL A 64 1.86 7.06 -0.61
N SER A 65 0.54 7.06 -0.41
CA SER A 65 -0.39 6.04 -0.93
C SER A 65 -0.29 5.87 -2.45
N ASN A 66 -0.21 6.97 -3.20
CA ASN A 66 -0.15 6.91 -4.66
C ASN A 66 1.26 6.53 -5.14
N VAL A 67 2.30 6.92 -4.40
CA VAL A 67 3.67 6.44 -4.65
C VAL A 67 3.75 4.93 -4.50
N ILE A 68 3.21 4.38 -3.42
CA ILE A 68 3.19 2.92 -3.16
C ILE A 68 2.40 2.18 -4.26
N LYS A 69 1.24 2.70 -4.65
CA LYS A 69 0.45 2.12 -5.75
C LYS A 69 1.23 2.13 -7.08
N ALA A 70 1.93 3.22 -7.39
CA ALA A 70 2.78 3.30 -8.59
C ALA A 70 3.93 2.27 -8.55
N LEU A 71 4.45 1.94 -7.36
CA LEU A 71 5.43 0.87 -7.17
C LEU A 71 4.83 -0.54 -7.29
N GLY A 72 3.50 -0.69 -7.36
CA GLY A 72 2.83 -1.98 -7.45
C GLY A 72 2.70 -2.72 -6.12
N GLY A 73 3.08 -2.08 -5.01
CA GLY A 73 3.13 -2.68 -3.68
C GLY A 73 1.95 -2.33 -2.77
N GLU A 74 2.18 -2.47 -1.47
CA GLU A 74 1.23 -2.13 -0.41
C GLU A 74 1.90 -1.37 0.74
N GLY A 75 1.10 -0.57 1.45
CA GLY A 75 1.53 0.22 2.60
C GLY A 75 0.66 -0.11 3.80
N ILE A 76 1.28 -0.50 4.91
CA ILE A 76 0.60 -0.87 6.15
C ILE A 76 0.91 0.21 7.18
N LEU A 77 -0.11 0.95 7.59
CA LEU A 77 0.00 1.98 8.63
C LEU A 77 -0.19 1.35 10.00
N ASN A 78 0.84 1.39 10.84
CA ASN A 78 0.73 1.17 12.27
C ASN A 78 0.50 2.51 12.96
N LYS A 79 -0.73 2.74 13.44
CA LYS A 79 -1.11 4.00 14.09
C LYS A 79 -0.52 4.15 15.49
N GLU A 80 -0.24 3.05 16.18
CA GLU A 80 0.25 3.06 17.56
C GLU A 80 1.73 3.48 17.59
N GLU A 81 2.53 2.90 16.70
CA GLU A 81 3.96 3.22 16.55
C GLU A 81 4.21 4.42 15.63
N ASN A 82 3.16 4.93 14.96
CA ASN A 82 3.25 5.98 13.94
C ASN A 82 4.23 5.61 12.79
N GLU A 83 4.17 4.35 12.35
CA GLU A 83 5.04 3.78 11.32
C GLU A 83 4.25 3.37 10.08
N ILE A 84 4.87 3.49 8.90
CA ILE A 84 4.33 2.95 7.65
C ILE A 84 5.31 1.92 7.12
N THR A 85 4.90 0.66 7.09
CA THR A 85 5.64 -0.42 6.45
C THR A 85 5.28 -0.45 4.98
N ILE A 86 6.27 -0.26 4.11
CA ILE A 86 6.10 -0.29 2.66
C ILE A 86 6.66 -1.60 2.13
N ARG A 87 5.85 -2.33 1.38
CA ARG A 87 6.25 -3.53 0.65
C ARG A 87 6.15 -3.24 -0.84
N ASN A 88 7.08 -3.80 -1.61
CA ASN A 88 7.09 -3.74 -3.08
C ASN A 88 6.29 -4.89 -3.71
N TYR A 89 5.50 -5.62 -2.92
CA TYR A 89 4.60 -6.67 -3.35
C TYR A 89 3.29 -6.53 -2.56
N LYS A 90 2.21 -7.10 -3.08
CA LYS A 90 0.91 -7.23 -2.44
C LYS A 90 0.82 -8.60 -1.80
N ASP A 91 0.61 -8.63 -0.50
CA ASP A 91 0.41 -9.86 0.23
C ASP A 91 -1.06 -10.30 0.15
N PHE A 92 -1.41 -11.42 0.77
CA PHE A 92 -2.81 -11.82 0.92
C PHE A 92 -3.06 -12.45 2.29
N PRO A 93 -4.31 -12.39 2.80
CA PRO A 93 -4.64 -13.00 4.07
C PRO A 93 -4.49 -14.52 4.00
N GLU A 94 -4.03 -15.08 5.12
CA GLU A 94 -3.90 -16.52 5.35
C GLU A 94 -5.23 -17.25 5.08
N CYS A 95 -5.13 -18.56 4.80
CA CYS A 95 -6.29 -19.41 4.56
C CYS A 95 -7.20 -19.46 5.79
N ASN A 96 -8.48 -19.20 5.61
CA ASN A 96 -9.47 -19.24 6.67
C ASN A 96 -10.45 -20.40 6.48
N SER A 97 -10.14 -21.54 7.12
CA SER A 97 -10.96 -22.75 7.05
C SER A 97 -12.39 -22.54 7.58
N LEU A 98 -12.60 -21.61 8.53
CA LEU A 98 -13.94 -21.28 9.06
C LEU A 98 -14.84 -20.60 8.01
N LYS A 99 -14.24 -19.97 6.99
CA LYS A 99 -14.95 -19.38 5.86
C LYS A 99 -15.13 -20.35 4.69
N GLY A 100 -14.78 -21.63 4.87
CA GLY A 100 -14.85 -22.66 3.83
C GLY A 100 -13.68 -22.63 2.83
N GLU A 101 -12.62 -21.88 3.13
CA GLU A 101 -11.41 -21.88 2.32
C GLU A 101 -10.60 -23.16 2.54
N VAL A 102 -9.87 -23.58 1.50
CA VAL A 102 -9.02 -24.76 1.56
C VAL A 102 -7.62 -24.40 1.13
N PHE A 103 -6.64 -24.77 1.96
CA PHE A 103 -5.24 -24.74 1.59
C PHE A 103 -4.83 -26.10 1.05
N ALA A 104 -4.13 -26.12 -0.08
CA ALA A 104 -3.58 -27.34 -0.66
C ALA A 104 -2.20 -27.06 -1.25
N TYR A 105 -1.40 -28.11 -1.37
CA TYR A 105 -0.06 -28.03 -1.92
C TYR A 105 0.15 -29.15 -2.94
N GLY A 106 0.99 -28.88 -3.94
CA GLY A 106 1.20 -29.82 -5.03
C GLY A 106 2.12 -29.29 -6.10
N MET A 107 2.17 -30.00 -7.22
CA MET A 107 2.95 -29.63 -8.39
C MET A 107 2.03 -29.34 -9.56
N ILE A 108 2.31 -28.27 -10.31
CA ILE A 108 1.55 -27.96 -11.53
C ILE A 108 1.86 -29.02 -12.59
N MET A 109 0.84 -29.70 -13.09
CA MET A 109 0.98 -30.68 -14.17
C MET A 109 0.72 -30.05 -15.53
N SER A 110 -0.31 -29.22 -15.63
CA SER A 110 -0.66 -28.51 -16.86
C SER A 110 -1.33 -27.16 -16.57
N ILE A 111 -1.20 -26.22 -17.52
CA ILE A 111 -1.80 -24.88 -17.44
C ILE A 111 -2.52 -24.58 -18.75
N ASP A 112 -3.78 -24.19 -18.65
CA ASP A 112 -4.51 -23.54 -19.75
C ASP A 112 -4.58 -22.03 -19.48
N TYR A 113 -3.73 -21.27 -20.18
CA TYR A 113 -3.65 -19.82 -20.03
C TYR A 113 -4.88 -19.08 -20.57
N GLN A 114 -5.61 -19.67 -21.53
CA GLN A 114 -6.80 -19.04 -22.11
C GLN A 114 -8.00 -19.15 -21.17
N SER A 115 -8.24 -20.37 -20.66
CA SER A 115 -9.36 -20.62 -19.73
C SER A 115 -9.00 -20.39 -18.25
N ARG A 116 -7.73 -20.06 -17.95
CA ARG A 116 -7.18 -19.88 -16.59
C ARG A 116 -7.43 -21.09 -15.69
N LYS A 117 -7.15 -22.28 -16.21
CA LYS A 117 -7.29 -23.53 -15.47
C LYS A 117 -5.93 -24.13 -15.19
N LEU A 118 -5.76 -24.64 -13.98
CA LEU A 118 -4.59 -25.36 -13.53
C LEU A 118 -4.96 -26.82 -13.25
N GLU A 119 -4.12 -27.73 -13.68
CA GLU A 119 -4.14 -29.11 -13.23
C GLU A 119 -2.93 -29.32 -12.32
N ILE A 120 -3.17 -29.92 -11.16
CA ILE A 120 -2.13 -30.14 -10.16
C ILE A 120 -2.10 -31.60 -9.74
N GLU A 121 -0.90 -32.08 -9.46
CA GLU A 121 -0.69 -33.28 -8.67
C GLU A 121 -0.64 -32.84 -7.21
N GLN A 122 -1.74 -33.07 -6.49
CA GLN A 122 -1.86 -32.72 -5.07
C GLN A 122 -1.00 -33.68 -4.24
N TYR A 123 -0.24 -33.11 -3.31
CA TYR A 123 0.38 -33.90 -2.25
C TYR A 123 -0.60 -33.94 -1.08
N LEU A 124 -1.06 -35.15 -0.73
CA LEU A 124 -2.03 -35.37 0.34
C LEU A 124 -1.29 -35.67 1.65
N ASP A 125 -1.72 -35.02 2.74
CA ASP A 125 -1.46 -35.46 4.10
C ASP A 125 -2.75 -36.00 4.73
N ASP A 126 -2.65 -36.47 5.97
CA ASP A 126 -3.75 -37.08 6.72
C ASP A 126 -4.97 -36.16 6.89
N ASN A 127 -4.84 -34.85 6.68
CA ASN A 127 -5.93 -33.86 6.82
C ASN A 127 -6.30 -33.17 5.48
N SER A 128 -5.72 -33.61 4.36
CA SER A 128 -5.97 -33.01 3.05
C SER A 128 -7.35 -33.37 2.51
N ILE A 129 -8.05 -32.36 1.99
CA ILE A 129 -9.26 -32.56 1.20
C ILE A 129 -8.85 -32.80 -0.25
N GLU A 130 -9.37 -33.87 -0.87
CA GLU A 130 -9.15 -34.14 -2.29
C GLU A 130 -9.74 -33.02 -3.16
N LEU A 131 -8.91 -32.48 -4.04
CA LEU A 131 -9.30 -31.38 -4.92
C LEU A 131 -9.75 -31.88 -6.30
N PRO A 132 -10.60 -31.10 -7.01
CA PRO A 132 -10.87 -31.34 -8.41
C PRO A 132 -9.58 -31.35 -9.23
N SER A 133 -9.47 -32.25 -10.21
CA SER A 133 -8.28 -32.35 -11.07
C SER A 133 -8.00 -31.07 -11.85
N LYS A 134 -9.03 -30.28 -12.16
CA LYS A 134 -8.92 -28.99 -12.85
C LYS A 134 -9.47 -27.88 -11.96
N LEU A 135 -8.58 -26.96 -11.60
CA LEU A 135 -8.87 -25.82 -10.73
C LEU A 135 -8.98 -24.54 -11.56
N GLU A 136 -10.06 -23.80 -11.38
CA GLU A 136 -10.24 -22.50 -12.01
C GLU A 136 -9.54 -21.42 -11.18
N VAL A 137 -8.78 -20.56 -11.86
CA VAL A 137 -7.98 -19.51 -11.22
C VAL A 137 -8.63 -18.15 -11.45
N LYS A 138 -8.96 -17.48 -10.34
CA LYS A 138 -9.59 -16.16 -10.40
C LYS A 138 -8.76 -15.15 -11.18
N LYS A 139 -9.44 -14.18 -11.79
CA LYS A 139 -8.78 -13.11 -12.57
C LYS A 139 -7.90 -12.21 -11.69
N ASP A 140 -8.32 -11.98 -10.46
CA ASP A 140 -7.67 -11.19 -9.41
C ASP A 140 -6.83 -12.07 -8.45
N VAL A 141 -6.37 -13.23 -8.92
CA VAL A 141 -5.50 -14.11 -8.11
C VAL A 141 -4.22 -13.38 -7.70
N ASN A 142 -3.87 -13.46 -6.42
CA ASN A 142 -2.55 -13.02 -5.94
C ASN A 142 -1.57 -14.19 -5.99
N ILE A 143 -0.52 -14.05 -6.80
CA ILE A 143 0.53 -15.06 -6.94
C ILE A 143 1.81 -14.48 -6.36
N ILE A 144 2.41 -15.18 -5.39
CA ILE A 144 3.65 -14.75 -4.74
C ILE A 144 4.71 -15.81 -4.91
N LEU A 145 5.89 -15.40 -5.37
CA LEU A 145 7.11 -16.17 -5.27
C LEU A 145 7.86 -15.77 -4.01
N GLU A 146 8.10 -16.75 -3.15
CA GLU A 146 8.88 -16.62 -1.93
C GLU A 146 10.24 -17.32 -2.10
N ARG A 147 11.32 -16.59 -1.81
CA ARG A 147 12.70 -17.10 -1.78
C ARG A 147 13.42 -16.51 -0.59
N ASN A 148 13.73 -17.34 0.40
CA ASN A 148 14.26 -16.91 1.69
C ASN A 148 13.39 -15.79 2.31
N ASP A 149 13.98 -14.62 2.55
CA ASP A 149 13.35 -13.43 3.10
C ASP A 149 12.69 -12.52 2.04
N LYS A 150 12.70 -12.93 0.77
CA LYS A 150 12.23 -12.10 -0.35
C LYS A 150 10.93 -12.63 -0.93
N LYS A 151 10.01 -11.70 -1.20
CA LYS A 151 8.73 -11.96 -1.85
C LYS A 151 8.56 -11.05 -3.05
N MET A 152 7.90 -11.56 -4.09
CA MET A 152 7.50 -10.78 -5.26
C MET A 152 6.18 -11.29 -5.81
N ASN A 153 5.35 -10.39 -6.37
CA ASN A 153 4.19 -10.82 -7.13
C ASN A 153 4.61 -11.35 -8.50
N LEU A 154 3.90 -12.36 -8.97
CA LEU A 154 3.99 -12.90 -10.33
C LEU A 154 2.65 -12.74 -11.05
N ASP A 155 2.72 -12.75 -12.38
CA ASP A 155 1.54 -12.90 -13.21
C ASP A 155 1.20 -14.38 -13.42
N PHE A 156 -0.06 -14.66 -13.75
CA PHE A 156 -0.48 -16.04 -14.07
C PHE A 156 0.31 -16.64 -15.24
N ALA A 157 0.78 -15.81 -16.16
CA ALA A 157 1.61 -16.21 -17.28
C ALA A 157 3.02 -16.66 -16.88
N ASP A 158 3.50 -16.27 -15.69
CA ASP A 158 4.84 -16.64 -15.20
C ASP A 158 4.88 -18.05 -14.60
N LEU A 159 3.72 -18.64 -14.32
CA LEU A 159 3.60 -20.02 -13.84
C LEU A 159 3.97 -21.01 -14.95
N LYS A 160 4.56 -22.14 -14.58
CA LYS A 160 4.86 -23.24 -15.51
C LYS A 160 4.56 -24.61 -14.91
N ALA A 161 4.36 -25.59 -15.79
CA ALA A 161 4.32 -26.98 -15.40
C ALA A 161 5.64 -27.39 -14.71
N GLY A 162 5.53 -28.20 -13.66
CA GLY A 162 6.61 -28.62 -12.78
C GLY A 162 6.88 -27.68 -11.60
N ASP A 163 6.23 -26.51 -11.51
CA ASP A 163 6.36 -25.65 -10.33
C ASP A 163 5.64 -26.28 -9.13
N ARG A 164 6.31 -26.26 -7.96
CA ARG A 164 5.70 -26.63 -6.68
C ARG A 164 5.02 -25.43 -6.08
N ILE A 165 3.74 -25.58 -5.75
CA ILE A 165 2.89 -24.49 -5.33
C ILE A 165 2.05 -24.85 -4.11
N GLY A 166 1.80 -23.85 -3.26
CA GLY A 166 0.68 -23.81 -2.35
C GLY A 166 -0.46 -23.02 -2.98
N LEU A 167 -1.69 -23.45 -2.74
CA LEU A 167 -2.92 -22.89 -3.28
C LEU A 167 -3.87 -22.59 -2.14
N ILE A 168 -4.53 -21.44 -2.21
CA ILE A 168 -5.71 -21.17 -1.38
C ILE A 168 -6.92 -21.10 -2.29
N LEU A 169 -7.85 -22.03 -2.06
CA LEU A 169 -9.15 -22.08 -2.69
C LEU A 169 -10.17 -21.35 -1.82
N ASP A 170 -11.07 -20.62 -2.45
CA ASP A 170 -12.21 -20.03 -1.76
C ASP A 170 -13.32 -21.06 -1.50
N LYS A 171 -14.42 -20.58 -0.90
CA LYS A 171 -15.63 -21.38 -0.63
C LYS A 171 -16.26 -22.00 -1.89
N GLU A 172 -16.02 -21.43 -3.07
CA GLU A 172 -16.51 -21.87 -4.37
C GLU A 172 -15.53 -22.82 -5.07
N LYS A 173 -14.41 -23.17 -4.40
CA LYS A 173 -13.32 -24.00 -4.91
C LYS A 173 -12.55 -23.36 -6.08
N ASN A 174 -12.59 -22.03 -6.18
CA ASN A 174 -11.77 -21.27 -7.12
C ASN A 174 -10.46 -20.85 -6.43
N VAL A 175 -9.35 -20.89 -7.16
CA VAL A 175 -8.04 -20.47 -6.65
C VAL A 175 -8.02 -18.95 -6.51
N ARG A 176 -7.90 -18.48 -5.26
CA ARG A 176 -7.78 -17.05 -4.93
C ARG A 176 -6.34 -16.59 -4.72
N ALA A 177 -5.45 -17.50 -4.34
CA ALA A 177 -4.04 -17.18 -4.12
C ALA A 177 -3.14 -18.39 -4.42
N ILE A 178 -1.91 -18.10 -4.85
CA ILE A 178 -0.88 -19.10 -5.17
C ILE A 178 0.44 -18.66 -4.54
N ILE A 179 1.12 -19.59 -3.88
CA ILE A 179 2.45 -19.40 -3.29
C ILE A 179 3.41 -20.34 -4.01
N LEU A 180 4.46 -19.81 -4.60
CA LEU A 180 5.60 -20.60 -5.06
C LEU A 180 6.69 -20.50 -3.99
N SER A 181 7.08 -21.62 -3.42
CA SER A 181 8.21 -21.69 -2.48
C SER A 181 9.34 -22.46 -3.14
N LYS A 182 10.53 -21.84 -3.18
CA LYS A 182 11.73 -22.44 -3.76
C LYS A 182 12.95 -22.25 -2.88
#